data_AF-A0A1A1WFX9-F1
#
_entry.id   AF-A0A1A1WFX9-F1
#
_cell.length_a   1.000
_cell.length_b   1.000
_cell.length_c   1.000
_cell.angle_alpha   90.00
_cell.angle_beta   90.00
_cell.angle_gamma   90.00
#
_symmetry.space_group_name_H-M   'P 1'
#
loop_
_entity.id
_entity.type
_entity.pdbx_description
1 polymer ?
#
loop_
_entity_poly.entity_id
_entity_poly.type
_entity_poly.pdbx_seq_one_letter_code
_entity_poly.pdbx_strand_id
1 'polypeptide(L)'
;MDALSEAHELASLASLTPSNVTNHRKWIYKNMYQAQRSGLMHAKPDRGRGYLLPQDQARRAELIEALGKLWDYIRAFNEKHLGVRARRSFLYRHGWAMLADPLLTDATLFASDASEMSREDGSLPEGSTTVESPSTPPEEDTTDYMLRTIAGSCDAPKLRGLQAIRMIGFTSKAMSVTSELTGPLVVGDSVARFEIVTGLRNHNESEAPRTFSS
;
A
#
# COMPACT_ATOMS: atom_id res chain seq x y z
N MET A 1 30.51 22.06 -12.20
CA MET A 1 30.24 20.63 -11.95
C MET A 1 28.75 20.45 -11.80
N ASP A 2 28.16 19.45 -12.45
CA ASP A 2 26.74 19.13 -12.33
C ASP A 2 26.52 18.18 -11.14
N ALA A 3 25.43 18.34 -10.40
CA ALA A 3 25.12 17.55 -9.19
C ALA A 3 25.14 16.03 -9.41
N LEU A 4 24.80 15.54 -10.61
CA LEU A 4 24.91 14.12 -10.97
C LEU A 4 26.36 13.65 -11.07
N SER A 5 27.30 14.55 -11.38
CA SER A 5 28.72 14.23 -11.44
C SER A 5 29.28 14.02 -10.03
N GLU A 6 28.97 14.92 -9.11
CA GLU A 6 29.32 14.79 -7.68
C GLU A 6 28.68 13.55 -7.05
N ALA A 7 27.41 13.30 -7.37
CA ALA A 7 26.70 12.14 -6.83
C ALA A 7 27.25 10.81 -7.37
N HIS A 8 27.84 10.80 -8.59
CA HIS A 8 28.46 9.61 -9.15
C HIS A 8 29.70 9.15 -8.38
N GLU A 9 30.46 10.09 -7.81
CA GLU A 9 31.64 9.80 -7.00
C GLU A 9 31.27 9.05 -5.72
N LEU A 10 30.07 9.32 -5.20
CA LEU A 10 29.54 8.71 -3.98
C LEU A 10 28.77 7.43 -4.28
N ALA A 11 27.90 7.40 -5.28
CA ALA A 11 27.11 6.22 -5.66
C ALA A 11 27.06 6.04 -7.18
N SER A 12 27.23 4.80 -7.65
CA SER A 12 27.23 4.53 -9.10
C SER A 12 25.88 4.88 -9.72
N LEU A 13 25.90 5.70 -10.77
CA LEU A 13 24.69 6.05 -11.53
C LEU A 13 24.18 4.89 -12.40
N ALA A 14 24.99 3.85 -12.61
CA ALA A 14 24.60 2.70 -13.43
C ALA A 14 23.40 1.94 -12.84
N SER A 15 23.19 1.99 -11.51
CA SER A 15 22.04 1.37 -10.85
C SER A 15 20.70 2.02 -11.21
N LEU A 16 20.70 3.26 -11.68
CA LEU A 16 19.51 4.02 -12.07
C LEU A 16 19.12 3.87 -13.54
N THR A 17 19.90 3.12 -14.32
CA THR A 17 19.72 3.06 -15.78
C THR A 17 19.72 1.62 -16.29
N PRO A 18 19.10 1.34 -17.45
CA PRO A 18 19.23 0.05 -18.12
C PRO A 18 20.69 -0.33 -18.38
N SER A 19 20.99 -1.63 -18.36
CA SER A 19 22.36 -2.17 -18.48
C SER A 19 23.04 -1.85 -19.82
N ASN A 20 22.27 -1.52 -20.86
CA ASN A 20 22.78 -1.13 -22.18
C ASN A 20 23.09 0.36 -22.32
N VAL A 21 22.88 1.17 -21.27
CA VAL A 21 23.17 2.60 -21.29
C VAL A 21 24.63 2.83 -20.93
N THR A 22 25.35 3.59 -21.75
CA THR A 22 26.75 3.98 -21.49
C THR A 22 26.87 5.40 -20.94
N ASN A 23 25.99 6.31 -21.37
CA ASN A 23 25.92 7.67 -20.85
C ASN A 23 24.77 7.81 -19.84
N HIS A 24 25.01 7.31 -18.63
CA HIS A 24 24.02 7.28 -17.56
C HIS A 24 23.48 8.68 -17.21
N ARG A 25 24.36 9.69 -17.13
CA ARG A 25 23.99 11.08 -16.84
C ARG A 25 22.98 11.64 -17.84
N LYS A 26 23.29 11.54 -19.14
CA LYS A 26 22.40 12.01 -20.20
C LYS A 26 21.08 11.25 -20.20
N TRP A 27 21.12 9.95 -19.92
CA TRP A 27 19.93 9.12 -19.84
C TRP A 27 19.03 9.52 -18.66
N ILE A 28 19.60 9.68 -17.45
CA ILE A 28 18.87 10.10 -16.25
C ILE A 28 18.25 11.48 -16.47
N TYR A 29 19.01 12.42 -17.00
CA TYR A 29 18.51 13.77 -17.27
C TYR A 29 17.32 13.75 -18.25
N LYS A 30 17.42 12.97 -19.33
CA LYS A 30 16.36 12.88 -20.34
C LYS A 30 15.12 12.10 -19.86
N ASN A 31 15.32 10.96 -19.20
CA ASN A 31 14.26 9.99 -18.95
C ASN A 31 13.70 10.04 -17.53
N MET A 32 14.44 10.60 -16.57
CA MET A 32 13.95 10.83 -15.21
C MET A 32 13.62 12.30 -15.03
N TYR A 33 14.59 13.21 -15.12
CA TYR A 33 14.38 14.62 -14.80
C TYR A 33 13.44 15.35 -15.79
N GLN A 34 13.71 15.31 -17.09
CA GLN A 34 12.85 15.98 -18.09
C GLN A 34 11.45 15.36 -18.16
N ALA A 35 11.37 14.02 -18.14
CA ALA A 35 10.10 13.30 -18.18
C ALA A 35 9.26 13.55 -16.92
N GLN A 36 9.85 13.52 -15.72
CA GLN A 36 9.15 13.85 -14.48
C GLN A 36 8.75 15.32 -14.41
N ARG A 37 9.58 16.25 -14.88
CA ARG A 37 9.22 17.68 -14.91
C ARG A 37 8.03 17.94 -15.83
N SER A 38 8.00 17.29 -17.00
CA SER A 38 6.84 17.33 -17.91
C SER A 38 5.63 16.64 -17.29
N GLY A 39 5.82 15.44 -16.75
CA GLY A 39 4.79 14.64 -16.09
C GLY A 39 4.15 15.34 -14.90
N LEU A 40 4.93 15.95 -14.00
CA LEU A 40 4.44 16.75 -12.86
C LEU A 40 3.67 17.99 -13.33
N MET A 41 4.08 18.61 -14.43
CA MET A 41 3.36 19.76 -14.99
C MET A 41 2.03 19.37 -15.65
N HIS A 42 1.92 18.13 -16.16
CA HIS A 42 0.69 17.56 -16.72
C HIS A 42 -0.17 16.78 -15.70
N ALA A 43 0.42 16.34 -14.59
CA ALA A 43 -0.24 15.70 -13.46
C ALA A 43 -0.77 16.72 -12.44
N LYS A 44 -0.52 18.02 -12.67
CA LYS A 44 -1.26 19.07 -11.98
C LYS A 44 -2.76 18.87 -12.24
N PRO A 45 -3.61 18.99 -11.20
CA PRO A 45 -5.05 18.96 -11.38
C PRO A 45 -5.46 20.17 -12.22
N ASP A 46 -5.47 20.02 -13.54
CA ASP A 46 -6.12 20.97 -14.42
C ASP A 46 -7.63 20.69 -14.35
N ARG A 47 -8.37 21.63 -13.75
CA ARG A 47 -9.83 21.78 -13.90
C ARG A 47 -10.63 20.48 -13.75
N GLY A 48 -10.56 19.85 -12.57
CA GLY A 48 -11.51 18.81 -12.17
C GLY A 48 -11.21 17.40 -12.67
N ARG A 49 -10.02 17.13 -13.24
CA ARG A 49 -9.56 15.77 -13.51
C ARG A 49 -8.59 15.33 -12.41
N GLY A 50 -8.98 14.30 -11.66
CA GLY A 50 -8.16 13.69 -10.61
C GLY A 50 -6.80 13.22 -11.14
N TYR A 51 -5.83 13.12 -10.23
CA TYR A 51 -4.46 12.70 -10.50
C TYR A 51 -4.39 11.46 -11.42
N LEU A 52 -3.73 11.58 -12.57
CA LEU A 52 -3.47 10.47 -13.50
C LEU A 52 -2.21 9.71 -13.07
N LEU A 53 -2.23 9.10 -11.89
CA LEU A 53 -1.35 7.96 -11.63
C LEU A 53 -1.86 6.77 -12.47
N PRO A 54 -0.98 5.93 -13.04
CA PRO A 54 -1.40 4.79 -13.83
C PRO A 54 -2.33 3.88 -13.03
N GLN A 55 -3.55 3.70 -13.53
CA GLN A 55 -4.59 2.87 -12.90
C GLN A 55 -4.51 1.39 -13.35
N ASP A 56 -3.63 1.06 -14.30
CA ASP A 56 -3.42 -0.32 -14.75
C ASP A 56 -2.29 -1.02 -13.98
N GLN A 57 -2.46 -2.33 -13.77
CA GLN A 57 -1.59 -3.15 -12.92
C GLN A 57 -0.16 -3.25 -13.50
N ALA A 58 0.01 -3.20 -14.83
CA ALA A 58 1.30 -3.30 -15.49
C ALA A 58 2.17 -2.05 -15.27
N ARG A 59 1.60 -0.85 -15.49
CA ARG A 59 2.28 0.42 -15.23
C ARG A 59 2.52 0.64 -13.75
N ARG A 60 1.67 0.10 -12.88
CA ARG A 60 1.91 0.10 -11.43
C ARG A 60 3.15 -0.71 -11.07
N ALA A 61 3.35 -1.88 -11.67
CA ALA A 61 4.55 -2.69 -11.45
C ALA A 61 5.83 -1.98 -11.94
N GLU A 62 5.80 -1.38 -13.13
CA GLU A 62 6.91 -0.58 -13.66
C GLU A 62 7.26 0.61 -12.76
N LEU A 63 6.25 1.29 -12.21
CA LEU A 63 6.43 2.39 -11.27
C LEU A 63 7.07 1.92 -9.96
N ILE A 64 6.60 0.82 -9.39
CA ILE A 64 7.18 0.22 -8.17
C ILE A 64 8.65 -0.17 -8.41
N GLU A 65 8.97 -0.77 -9.55
CA GLU A 65 10.35 -1.13 -9.91
C GLU A 65 11.24 0.10 -10.05
N ALA A 66 10.78 1.13 -10.76
CA ALA A 66 11.53 2.37 -10.96
C ALA A 66 11.79 3.11 -9.63
N LEU A 67 10.79 3.15 -8.74
CA LEU A 67 10.94 3.71 -7.41
C LEU A 67 11.86 2.89 -6.53
N GLY A 68 11.85 1.56 -6.66
CA GLY A 68 12.80 0.68 -5.97
C GLY A 68 14.25 0.96 -6.36
N LYS A 69 14.53 1.10 -7.66
CA LYS A 69 15.87 1.49 -8.15
C LYS A 69 16.32 2.85 -7.60
N LEU A 70 15.40 3.82 -7.56
CA LEU A 70 15.68 5.14 -7.00
C LEU A 70 15.94 5.09 -5.50
N TRP A 71 15.13 4.32 -4.76
CA TRP A 71 15.30 4.11 -3.33
C TRP A 71 16.64 3.48 -3.00
N ASP A 72 17.02 2.41 -3.71
CA ASP A 72 18.31 1.74 -3.52
C ASP A 72 19.48 2.68 -3.79
N TYR A 73 19.38 3.52 -4.82
CA TYR A 73 20.37 4.55 -5.11
C TYR A 73 20.48 5.58 -3.98
N ILE A 74 19.35 6.14 -3.51
CA ILE A 74 19.34 7.14 -2.43
C ILE A 74 19.89 6.53 -1.14
N ARG A 75 19.56 5.28 -0.83
CA ARG A 75 20.12 4.57 0.32
C ARG A 75 21.63 4.42 0.20
N ALA A 76 22.13 3.94 -0.93
CA ALA A 76 23.58 3.79 -1.16
C ALA A 76 24.31 5.14 -1.12
N PHE A 77 23.69 6.19 -1.64
CA PHE A 77 24.21 7.55 -1.57
C PHE A 77 24.30 8.05 -0.12
N ASN A 78 23.21 7.95 0.65
CA ASN A 78 23.17 8.37 2.05
C ASN A 78 24.12 7.55 2.94
N GLU A 79 24.24 6.24 2.69
CA GLU A 79 25.21 5.39 3.40
C GLU A 79 26.64 5.88 3.23
N LYS A 80 27.04 6.28 2.01
CA LYS A 80 28.39 6.77 1.75
C LYS A 80 28.60 8.23 2.14
N HIS A 81 27.59 9.08 1.94
CA HIS A 81 27.72 10.52 2.18
C HIS A 81 27.59 10.88 3.66
N LEU A 82 26.64 10.25 4.37
CA LEU A 82 26.32 10.56 5.77
C LEU A 82 26.87 9.51 6.74
N GLY A 83 27.43 8.40 6.26
CA GLY A 83 27.97 7.33 7.09
C GLY A 83 26.91 6.56 7.90
N VAL A 84 25.62 6.74 7.59
CA VAL A 84 24.50 6.11 8.28
C VAL A 84 24.03 4.88 7.53
N ARG A 85 23.87 3.75 8.22
CA ARG A 85 23.32 2.52 7.61
C ARG A 85 21.83 2.41 7.90
N ALA A 86 21.03 2.10 6.89
CA ALA A 86 19.60 1.83 7.09
C ALA A 86 19.42 0.61 8.01
N ARG A 87 18.42 0.66 8.91
CA ARG A 87 17.99 -0.52 9.66
C ARG A 87 17.53 -1.58 8.68
N ARG A 88 17.98 -2.81 8.89
CA ARG A 88 17.56 -3.97 8.10
C ARG A 88 16.62 -4.80 8.96
N SER A 89 15.39 -5.01 8.50
CA SER A 89 14.51 -6.03 9.08
C SER A 89 14.82 -7.35 8.39
N PHE A 90 15.04 -8.41 9.18
CA PHE A 90 15.37 -9.76 8.71
C PHE A 90 14.21 -10.74 8.91
N LEU A 91 12.98 -10.22 9.08
CA LEU A 91 11.80 -11.09 9.14
C LEU A 91 11.63 -11.80 7.81
N TYR A 92 11.91 -13.09 7.81
CA TYR A 92 11.74 -13.98 6.67
C TYR A 92 10.29 -14.44 6.58
N ARG A 93 9.85 -14.80 5.37
CA ARG A 93 8.49 -15.25 5.02
C ARG A 93 7.79 -16.09 6.10
N HIS A 94 8.41 -17.21 6.51
CA HIS A 94 7.81 -18.10 7.51
C HIS A 94 7.76 -17.47 8.91
N GLY A 95 8.78 -16.71 9.30
CA GLY A 95 8.78 -15.98 10.57
C GLY A 95 7.68 -14.92 10.63
N TRP A 96 7.38 -14.27 9.50
CA TRP A 96 6.25 -13.35 9.41
C TRP A 96 4.91 -14.08 9.51
N ALA A 97 4.72 -15.20 8.79
CA ALA A 97 3.50 -16.01 8.88
C ALA A 97 3.24 -16.48 10.32
N MET A 98 4.27 -16.91 11.06
CA MET A 98 4.15 -17.29 12.47
C MET A 98 3.63 -16.17 13.39
N LEU A 99 3.85 -14.90 13.01
CA LEU A 99 3.37 -13.74 13.77
C LEU A 99 2.00 -13.27 13.30
N ALA A 100 1.79 -13.21 11.98
CA ALA A 100 0.58 -12.65 11.37
C ALA A 100 -0.61 -13.61 11.39
N ASP A 101 -0.38 -14.91 11.18
CA ASP A 101 -1.47 -15.89 11.04
C ASP A 101 -2.30 -16.03 12.30
N PRO A 102 -1.74 -16.09 13.53
CA PRO A 102 -2.55 -16.12 14.75
C PRO A 102 -3.45 -14.88 14.90
N LEU A 103 -2.93 -13.70 14.55
CA LEU A 103 -3.68 -12.44 14.63
C LEU A 103 -4.85 -12.41 13.63
N LEU A 104 -4.62 -12.94 12.43
CA LEU A 104 -5.62 -13.02 11.37
C LEU A 104 -6.62 -14.16 11.57
N THR A 105 -6.23 -15.26 12.22
CA THR A 105 -7.13 -16.38 12.56
C THR A 105 -8.19 -15.95 13.57
N ASP A 106 -7.81 -15.09 14.51
CA ASP A 106 -8.72 -14.54 15.53
C ASP A 106 -9.50 -13.30 15.02
N ALA A 107 -9.35 -12.92 13.76
CA ALA A 107 -9.96 -11.71 13.20
C ALA A 107 -11.35 -11.98 12.61
N THR A 108 -12.33 -11.18 13.04
CA THR A 108 -13.67 -11.08 12.45
C THR A 108 -13.73 -9.89 11.51
N LEU A 109 -14.13 -10.13 10.27
CA LEU A 109 -14.33 -9.07 9.28
C LEU A 109 -15.69 -8.43 9.48
N PHE A 110 -15.77 -7.11 9.27
CA PHE A 110 -17.03 -6.39 9.45
C PHE A 110 -17.23 -5.25 8.45
N ALA A 111 -18.50 -4.93 8.25
CA ALA A 111 -18.99 -3.70 7.64
C ALA A 111 -19.93 -2.98 8.62
N SER A 112 -19.84 -1.66 8.73
CA SER A 112 -20.63 -0.87 9.69
C SER A 112 -21.12 0.46 9.09
N ASP A 113 -22.21 0.97 9.67
CA ASP A 113 -22.75 2.31 9.43
C ASP A 113 -22.10 3.39 10.33
N ALA A 114 -21.17 3.01 11.21
CA ALA A 114 -20.39 3.93 12.03
C ALA A 114 -19.56 4.89 11.17
N SER A 115 -19.53 6.18 11.55
CA SER A 115 -18.70 7.18 10.88
C SER A 115 -17.24 7.14 11.31
N GLU A 116 -16.97 6.82 12.58
CA GLU A 116 -15.64 6.80 13.18
C GLU A 116 -15.57 5.73 14.28
N MET A 117 -14.38 5.17 14.52
CA MET A 117 -14.15 4.33 15.72
C MET A 117 -13.99 5.22 16.95
N SER A 118 -14.32 4.68 18.12
CA SER A 118 -14.02 5.30 19.40
C SER A 118 -12.53 5.61 19.50
N ARG A 119 -12.20 6.85 19.88
CA ARG A 119 -10.81 7.30 20.07
C ARG A 119 -10.17 6.75 21.33
N GLU A 120 -10.96 6.31 22.31
CA GLU A 120 -10.44 5.87 23.61
C GLU A 120 -9.92 4.43 23.56
N ASP A 121 -10.62 3.55 22.86
CA ASP A 121 -10.38 2.10 22.87
C ASP A 121 -10.40 1.46 21.47
N GLY A 122 -10.67 2.22 20.41
CA GLY A 122 -10.75 1.69 19.04
C GLY A 122 -11.94 0.76 18.81
N SER A 123 -12.96 0.83 19.67
CA SER A 123 -14.20 0.07 19.50
C SER A 123 -15.15 0.76 18.54
N LEU A 124 -16.14 0.01 18.04
CA LEU A 124 -17.25 0.58 17.29
C LEU A 124 -18.18 1.33 18.26
N PRO A 125 -18.67 2.53 17.91
CA PRO A 125 -19.56 3.30 18.78
C PRO A 125 -20.80 2.51 19.19
N GLU A 126 -21.24 2.69 20.43
CA GLU A 126 -22.51 2.11 20.90
C GLU A 126 -23.68 2.56 20.01
N GLY A 127 -24.51 1.61 19.59
CA GLY A 127 -25.65 1.86 18.70
C GLY A 127 -25.32 1.83 17.21
N SER A 128 -24.06 1.63 16.83
CA SER A 128 -23.70 1.32 15.44
C SER A 128 -24.21 -0.07 15.04
N THR A 129 -24.63 -0.19 13.79
CA THR A 129 -25.01 -1.47 13.21
C THR A 129 -23.80 -2.09 12.55
N THR A 130 -23.56 -3.37 12.82
CA THR A 130 -22.41 -4.09 12.29
C THR A 130 -22.86 -5.40 11.66
N VAL A 131 -22.36 -5.64 10.45
CA VAL A 131 -22.52 -6.92 9.76
C VAL A 131 -21.18 -7.61 9.75
N GLU A 132 -21.10 -8.68 10.52
CA GLU A 132 -19.90 -9.52 10.60
C GLU A 132 -19.90 -10.60 9.52
N SER A 133 -18.69 -10.93 9.07
CA SER A 133 -18.45 -12.01 8.14
C SER A 133 -17.33 -12.90 8.68
N PRO A 134 -17.54 -14.24 8.74
CA PRO A 134 -16.48 -15.16 9.09
C PRO A 134 -15.35 -15.05 8.06
N SER A 135 -14.13 -15.04 8.55
CA SER A 135 -12.92 -14.99 7.74
C SER A 135 -12.51 -16.37 7.26
N THR A 136 -11.86 -16.43 6.09
CA THR A 136 -11.11 -17.60 5.64
C THR A 136 -9.84 -17.75 6.49
N PRO A 137 -9.22 -18.93 6.50
CA PRO A 137 -7.87 -19.08 7.03
C PRO A 137 -6.90 -18.08 6.40
N PRO A 138 -5.85 -17.64 7.12
CA PRO A 138 -4.84 -16.74 6.58
C PRO A 138 -4.09 -17.36 5.40
N GLU A 139 -4.08 -16.65 4.28
CA GLU A 139 -3.39 -17.07 3.06
C GLU A 139 -2.28 -16.09 2.68
N GLU A 140 -1.30 -16.60 1.97
CA GLU A 140 -0.22 -15.78 1.42
C GLU A 140 -0.67 -15.10 0.13
N ASP A 141 -0.33 -13.82 -0.04
CA ASP A 141 -0.49 -13.19 -1.34
C ASP A 141 0.48 -13.80 -2.36
N THR A 142 -0.06 -14.18 -3.51
CA THR A 142 0.71 -14.83 -4.59
C THR A 142 1.84 -13.98 -5.18
N THR A 143 1.77 -12.67 -5.01
CA THR A 143 2.71 -11.68 -5.54
C THR A 143 3.53 -10.99 -4.45
N ASP A 144 3.15 -11.16 -3.18
CA ASP A 144 3.82 -10.56 -2.02
C ASP A 144 3.84 -11.53 -0.83
N TYR A 145 4.95 -12.25 -0.70
CA TYR A 145 5.14 -13.23 0.37
C TYR A 145 5.18 -12.63 1.78
N MET A 146 5.26 -11.30 1.91
CA MET A 146 5.22 -10.59 3.20
C MET A 146 3.81 -10.05 3.51
N LEU A 147 2.83 -10.29 2.62
CA LEU A 147 1.42 -10.00 2.83
C LEU A 147 0.67 -11.29 3.15
N ARG A 148 0.01 -11.30 4.30
CA ARG A 148 -0.90 -12.35 4.75
C ARG A 148 -2.32 -11.79 4.72
N THR A 149 -3.25 -12.49 4.09
CA THR A 149 -4.63 -12.00 3.88
C THR A 149 -5.65 -12.96 4.42
N ILE A 150 -6.81 -12.41 4.78
CA ILE A 150 -8.05 -13.15 5.02
C ILE A 150 -9.14 -12.52 4.18
N ALA A 151 -10.08 -13.35 3.75
CA ALA A 151 -11.26 -12.93 3.02
C ALA A 151 -12.51 -13.28 3.80
N GLY A 152 -13.55 -12.48 3.65
CA GLY A 152 -14.87 -12.73 4.21
C GLY A 152 -15.90 -12.40 3.15
N SER A 153 -17.03 -13.08 3.21
CA SER A 153 -18.16 -12.71 2.38
C SER A 153 -19.48 -12.76 3.13
N CYS A 154 -20.39 -11.87 2.75
CA CYS A 154 -21.76 -11.88 3.21
C CYS A 154 -22.73 -11.67 2.05
N ASP A 155 -23.91 -12.25 2.18
CA ASP A 155 -24.98 -12.05 1.22
C ASP A 155 -25.54 -10.64 1.37
N ALA A 156 -25.89 -10.01 0.24
CA ALA A 156 -26.43 -8.66 0.23
C ALA A 156 -27.63 -8.43 1.16
N PRO A 157 -28.56 -9.39 1.38
CA PRO A 157 -29.65 -9.20 2.35
C PRO A 157 -29.17 -8.90 3.78
N LYS A 158 -28.02 -9.43 4.20
CA LYS A 158 -27.45 -9.13 5.53
C LYS A 158 -26.99 -7.67 5.62
N LEU A 159 -26.51 -7.12 4.51
CA LEU A 159 -26.06 -5.73 4.43
C LEU A 159 -27.19 -4.71 4.30
N ARG A 160 -28.40 -5.14 3.91
CA ARG A 160 -29.57 -4.24 3.84
C ARG A 160 -30.01 -3.70 5.20
N GLY A 161 -29.56 -4.31 6.29
CA GLY A 161 -29.71 -3.74 7.64
C GLY A 161 -28.89 -2.46 7.85
N LEU A 162 -27.87 -2.22 7.01
CA LEU A 162 -27.09 -1.00 7.00
C LEU A 162 -27.70 -0.02 5.99
N GLN A 163 -28.10 1.17 6.46
CA GLN A 163 -28.58 2.23 5.57
C GLN A 163 -27.50 2.66 4.58
N ALA A 164 -26.24 2.67 5.03
CA ALA A 164 -25.05 2.79 4.21
C ALA A 164 -23.84 2.21 4.94
N ILE A 165 -22.94 1.57 4.20
CA ILE A 165 -21.64 1.13 4.72
C ILE A 165 -20.72 2.35 4.72
N ARG A 166 -20.25 2.74 5.90
CA ARG A 166 -19.30 3.85 6.08
C ARG A 166 -17.93 3.38 6.50
N MET A 167 -17.86 2.16 7.01
CA MET A 167 -16.65 1.57 7.53
C MET A 167 -16.58 0.09 7.20
N ILE A 168 -15.40 -0.36 6.81
CA ILE A 168 -15.05 -1.78 6.68
C ILE A 168 -13.75 -2.03 7.41
N GLY A 169 -13.59 -3.22 7.96
CA GLY A 169 -12.40 -3.53 8.72
C GLY A 169 -12.38 -4.94 9.25
N PHE A 170 -11.46 -5.17 10.17
CA PHE A 170 -11.47 -6.35 11.01
C PHE A 170 -11.23 -5.97 12.46
N THR A 171 -11.76 -6.80 13.35
CA THR A 171 -11.46 -6.74 14.78
C THR A 171 -10.96 -8.10 15.23
N SER A 172 -10.00 -8.10 16.14
CA SER A 172 -9.52 -9.26 16.87
C SER A 172 -9.35 -8.89 18.34
N LYS A 173 -9.00 -9.87 19.17
CA LYS A 173 -8.71 -9.62 20.60
C LYS A 173 -7.56 -8.62 20.82
N ALA A 174 -6.68 -8.46 19.84
CA ALA A 174 -5.46 -7.67 19.97
C ALA A 174 -5.50 -6.35 19.19
N MET A 175 -6.35 -6.24 18.17
CA MET A 175 -6.40 -5.05 17.31
C MET A 175 -7.73 -4.88 16.60
N SER A 176 -8.09 -3.62 16.35
CA SER A 176 -9.12 -3.24 15.39
C SER A 176 -8.48 -2.39 14.31
N VAL A 177 -8.70 -2.75 13.05
CA VAL A 177 -8.18 -2.02 11.90
C VAL A 177 -9.33 -1.75 10.95
N THR A 178 -9.45 -0.50 10.55
CA THR A 178 -10.48 -0.03 9.62
C THR A 178 -9.85 0.56 8.38
N SER A 179 -10.58 0.44 7.28
CA SER A 179 -10.30 1.17 6.06
C SER A 179 -11.28 2.33 5.96
N GLU A 180 -10.75 3.50 5.64
CA GLU A 180 -11.56 4.66 5.35
C GLU A 180 -12.21 4.50 3.97
N LEU A 181 -13.54 4.60 3.93
CA LEU A 181 -14.28 4.72 2.68
C LEU A 181 -14.43 6.20 2.32
N THR A 182 -14.18 6.54 1.06
CA THR A 182 -14.47 7.89 0.56
C THR A 182 -15.98 8.04 0.36
N GLY A 183 -16.67 8.37 1.45
CA GLY A 183 -18.13 8.52 1.50
C GLY A 183 -18.88 7.20 1.74
N PRO A 184 -20.21 7.29 1.94
CA PRO A 184 -21.05 6.12 2.21
C PRO A 184 -21.24 5.24 0.97
N LEU A 185 -21.08 3.93 1.14
CA LEU A 185 -21.41 2.92 0.13
C LEU A 185 -22.82 2.37 0.39
N VAL A 186 -23.74 2.60 -0.55
CA VAL A 186 -25.10 2.05 -0.49
C VAL A 186 -25.16 0.78 -1.34
N VAL A 187 -25.62 -0.31 -0.73
CA VAL A 187 -25.76 -1.61 -1.41
C VAL A 187 -27.06 -1.62 -2.21
N GLY A 188 -26.95 -1.63 -3.54
CA GLY A 188 -28.11 -1.72 -4.43
C GLY A 188 -28.70 -3.13 -4.53
N ASP A 189 -29.92 -3.22 -5.06
CA ASP A 189 -30.67 -4.49 -5.14
C ASP A 189 -30.05 -5.54 -6.06
N SER A 190 -29.19 -5.12 -7.00
CA SER A 190 -28.49 -6.02 -7.93
C SER A 190 -27.23 -6.67 -7.34
N VAL A 191 -26.82 -6.27 -6.13
CA VAL A 191 -25.66 -6.88 -5.47
C VAL A 191 -26.10 -8.21 -4.89
N ALA A 192 -25.42 -9.30 -5.29
CA ALA A 192 -25.69 -10.64 -4.75
C ALA A 192 -24.79 -10.96 -3.55
N ARG A 193 -23.52 -10.55 -3.62
CA ARG A 193 -22.48 -10.88 -2.65
C ARG A 193 -21.60 -9.66 -2.41
N PHE A 194 -21.19 -9.49 -1.16
CA PHE A 194 -20.19 -8.52 -0.75
C PHE A 194 -19.00 -9.26 -0.15
N GLU A 195 -17.80 -8.84 -0.52
CA GLU A 195 -16.56 -9.48 -0.12
C GLU A 195 -15.64 -8.43 0.51
N ILE A 196 -15.01 -8.81 1.62
CA ILE A 196 -14.01 -8.01 2.31
C ILE A 196 -12.72 -8.80 2.28
N VAL A 197 -11.64 -8.19 1.79
CA VAL A 197 -10.30 -8.75 1.88
C VAL A 197 -9.45 -7.77 2.69
N THR A 198 -8.80 -8.28 3.72
CA THR A 198 -7.85 -7.52 4.52
C THR A 198 -6.59 -8.33 4.74
N GLY A 199 -5.53 -7.69 5.21
CA GLY A 199 -4.29 -8.39 5.49
C GLY A 199 -3.31 -7.61 6.33
N LEU A 200 -2.33 -8.34 6.84
CA LEU A 200 -1.16 -7.80 7.53
C LEU A 200 0.04 -7.92 6.60
N ARG A 201 0.70 -6.78 6.35
CA ARG A 201 1.95 -6.73 5.61
C ARG A 201 3.09 -6.36 6.54
N ASN A 202 4.19 -7.10 6.47
CA ASN A 202 5.44 -6.64 7.03
C ASN A 202 6.05 -5.57 6.12
N HIS A 203 6.18 -4.34 6.61
CA HIS A 203 6.96 -3.33 5.93
C HIS A 203 8.42 -3.45 6.35
N ASN A 204 9.26 -3.95 5.46
CA ASN A 204 10.69 -3.89 5.65
C ASN A 204 11.19 -2.49 5.29
N GLU A 205 11.73 -1.74 6.26
CA GLU A 205 12.31 -0.41 6.05
C GLU A 205 13.45 -0.41 5.01
N SER A 206 14.02 -1.58 4.72
CA SER A 206 15.06 -1.74 3.70
C SER A 206 14.52 -1.94 2.28
N GLU A 207 13.20 -2.12 2.11
CA GLU A 207 12.53 -2.24 0.82
C GLU A 207 12.01 -0.90 0.29
N ALA A 208 11.75 -0.85 -1.01
CA ALA A 208 11.17 0.32 -1.65
C ALA A 208 9.79 0.66 -1.07
N PRO A 209 9.45 1.95 -0.89
CA PRO A 209 8.10 2.35 -0.51
C PRO A 209 7.08 1.83 -1.53
N ARG A 210 6.05 1.11 -1.05
CA ARG A 210 4.95 0.56 -1.88
C ARG A 210 3.59 1.21 -1.61
N THR A 211 3.50 1.99 -0.53
CA THR A 211 2.34 2.78 -0.15
C THR A 211 2.57 4.24 -0.53
N PHE A 212 1.61 4.80 -1.26
CA PHE A 212 1.55 6.23 -1.55
C PHE A 212 0.43 6.78 -0.68
N SER A 213 0.73 7.76 0.16
CA SER A 213 -0.32 8.53 0.84
C SER A 213 -1.22 9.14 -0.22
N SER A 214 -2.50 8.77 -0.20
CA SER A 214 -3.57 9.47 -0.92
C SER A 214 -3.76 10.88 -0.37
#